data_AF-A0A7C7MZU1-F1
#
_entry.id   AF-A0A7C7MZU1-F1
#
_cell.length_a   1.000
_cell.length_b   1.000
_cell.length_c   1.000
_cell.angle_alpha   90.00
_cell.angle_beta   90.00
_cell.angle_gamma   90.00
#
_symmetry.space_group_name_H-M   'P 1'
#
loop_
_entity.id
_entity.type
_entity.pdbx_description
1 polymer ?
#
loop_
_entity_poly.entity_id
_entity_poly.type
_entity_poly.pdbx_seq_one_letter_code
_entity_poly.pdbx_strand_id
1 'polypeptide(L)'
;MKKIYLFALVGLLTITGYSQDTFSIIAVDPATGEIGSAGASCVTGIGSQGIIDIITKIIPGRGGVNSQAYVCIPNTNLNNAIDQMGMGASPSEIIDYLIANDACASQNFDPEFRQYGIADFDEMGMPRTAGFTGNMADDYKEDRQGATFSVQGNILLNQTVIDNMEDNFNTTTGTLADKLMAALQGANFPGADARCLAAGTSSTTAYLLVYKADDDPNDPYIRLNVGQQASGVEPIDLLQMQYDAFLSVNEANLKSKLSLYPNPVATTLQITSDSSIVINGLQVYGIQGKMVHSQAEFSSGNGNHTVDLGHLKSGVYFAKFNTNQGATTLRFVKK
;
A
#
# COMPACT_ATOMS: atom_id res chain seq x y z
N MET A 1 -44.35 5.86 61.71
CA MET A 1 -43.65 6.49 60.57
C MET A 1 -42.19 6.04 60.58
N LYS A 2 -41.84 4.99 59.83
CA LYS A 2 -40.45 4.54 59.62
C LYS A 2 -40.14 4.75 58.14
N LYS A 3 -39.22 5.66 57.83
CA LYS A 3 -38.72 5.89 56.46
C LYS A 3 -37.56 4.93 56.22
N ILE A 4 -37.72 4.03 55.26
CA ILE A 4 -36.66 3.15 54.76
C ILE A 4 -36.01 3.89 53.60
N TYR A 5 -34.72 4.20 53.71
CA TYR A 5 -33.93 4.77 52.62
C TYR A 5 -33.30 3.62 51.84
N LEU A 6 -33.72 3.46 50.59
CA LEU A 6 -33.14 2.53 49.62
C LEU A 6 -31.95 3.23 48.96
N PHE A 7 -30.73 2.81 49.31
CA PHE A 7 -29.52 3.22 48.59
C PHE A 7 -29.44 2.43 47.28
N ALA A 8 -29.66 3.08 46.15
CA ALA A 8 -29.39 2.52 44.83
C ALA A 8 -27.90 2.66 44.53
N LEU A 9 -27.18 1.53 44.53
CA LEU A 9 -25.80 1.44 44.07
C LEU A 9 -25.81 1.46 42.54
N VAL A 10 -25.50 2.61 41.94
CA VAL A 10 -25.27 2.71 40.49
C VAL A 10 -23.87 2.17 40.21
N GLY A 11 -23.80 0.93 39.73
CA GLY A 11 -22.56 0.38 39.19
C GLY A 11 -22.22 1.09 37.88
N LEU A 12 -21.10 1.80 37.84
CA LEU A 12 -20.49 2.21 36.58
C LEU A 12 -20.08 0.95 35.82
N LEU A 13 -20.79 0.62 34.73
CA LEU A 13 -20.26 -0.28 33.71
C LEU A 13 -19.15 0.47 32.97
N THR A 14 -17.89 0.16 33.31
CA THR A 14 -16.76 0.51 32.45
C THR A 14 -16.81 -0.41 31.24
N ILE A 15 -17.22 0.13 30.08
CA ILE A 15 -17.07 -0.54 28.80
C ILE A 15 -15.58 -0.55 28.51
N THR A 16 -14.93 -1.69 28.73
CA THR A 16 -13.53 -1.91 28.36
C THR A 16 -13.42 -1.86 26.84
N GLY A 17 -12.67 -0.89 26.31
CA GLY A 17 -12.39 -0.79 24.89
C GLY A 17 -11.72 -2.07 24.38
N TYR A 18 -12.19 -2.57 23.25
CA TYR A 18 -11.55 -3.68 22.54
C TYR A 18 -10.15 -3.23 22.11
N SER A 19 -9.12 -3.92 22.59
CA SER A 19 -7.76 -3.73 22.07
C SER A 19 -7.73 -4.03 20.58
N GLN A 20 -6.93 -3.27 19.83
CA GLN A 20 -6.97 -3.14 18.36
C GLN A 20 -5.66 -3.66 17.73
N ASP A 21 -5.40 -4.97 17.74
CA ASP A 21 -4.24 -5.56 17.05
C ASP A 21 -4.27 -5.11 15.59
N THR A 22 -3.12 -4.71 15.08
CA THR A 22 -3.01 -4.10 13.76
C THR A 22 -1.60 -4.33 13.29
N PHE A 23 -1.43 -4.73 12.05
CA PHE A 23 -0.14 -4.67 11.36
C PHE A 23 -0.30 -3.82 10.10
N SER A 24 0.66 -2.95 9.85
CA SER A 24 0.62 -2.04 8.72
C SER A 24 2.01 -1.62 8.28
N ILE A 25 2.10 -1.14 7.05
CA ILE A 25 3.30 -0.61 6.42
C ILE A 25 2.93 0.69 5.71
N ILE A 26 3.83 1.66 5.77
CA ILE A 26 3.78 2.88 4.96
C ILE A 26 5.12 3.07 4.27
N ALA A 27 5.10 3.44 3.01
CA ALA A 27 6.29 3.53 2.19
C ALA A 27 6.20 4.62 1.13
N VAL A 28 7.36 5.06 0.67
CA VAL A 28 7.54 6.00 -0.42
C VAL A 28 8.41 5.37 -1.51
N ASP A 29 8.20 5.73 -2.77
CA ASP A 29 9.07 5.32 -3.87
C ASP A 29 9.80 6.54 -4.46
N PRO A 30 11.10 6.73 -4.20
CA PRO A 30 11.85 7.89 -4.69
C PRO A 30 11.99 7.92 -6.21
N ALA A 31 11.75 6.81 -6.92
CA ALA A 31 11.81 6.80 -8.39
C ALA A 31 10.56 7.43 -9.04
N THR A 32 9.40 7.30 -8.39
CA THR A 32 8.10 7.71 -8.93
C THR A 32 7.45 8.85 -8.15
N GLY A 33 7.90 9.11 -6.92
CA GLY A 33 7.24 10.00 -5.97
C GLY A 33 5.95 9.42 -5.39
N GLU A 34 5.66 8.14 -5.64
CA GLU A 34 4.49 7.46 -5.07
C GLU A 34 4.63 7.31 -3.56
N ILE A 35 3.48 7.39 -2.88
CA ILE A 35 3.37 7.15 -1.45
C ILE A 35 2.22 6.20 -1.25
N GLY A 36 2.41 5.17 -0.43
CA GLY A 36 1.39 4.17 -0.22
C GLY A 36 1.47 3.53 1.14
N SER A 37 0.35 2.93 1.52
CA SER A 37 0.21 2.19 2.75
C SER A 37 -0.66 0.97 2.55
N ALA A 38 -0.37 -0.07 3.33
CA ALA A 38 -1.18 -1.26 3.41
C ALA A 38 -1.25 -1.72 4.87
N GLY A 39 -2.37 -2.34 5.26
CA GLY A 39 -2.54 -2.81 6.62
C GLY A 39 -3.76 -3.69 6.78
N ALA A 40 -3.79 -4.42 7.89
CA ALA A 40 -4.88 -5.30 8.25
C ALA A 40 -5.06 -5.37 9.78
N SER A 41 -6.25 -5.78 10.20
CA SER A 41 -6.64 -5.85 11.61
C SER A 41 -7.80 -6.81 11.82
N CYS A 42 -7.86 -7.47 12.97
CA CYS A 42 -8.95 -8.31 13.46
C CYS A 42 -10.00 -7.52 14.25
N VAL A 43 -9.99 -6.20 14.15
CA VAL A 43 -10.99 -5.35 14.79
C VAL A 43 -12.39 -5.68 14.26
N THR A 44 -13.35 -5.70 15.17
CA THR A 44 -14.76 -5.96 14.86
C THR A 44 -15.59 -4.70 15.09
N GLY A 45 -16.74 -4.60 14.43
CA GLY A 45 -17.64 -3.45 14.50
C GLY A 45 -17.32 -2.33 13.51
N ILE A 46 -16.33 -2.51 12.63
CA ILE A 46 -15.92 -1.52 11.60
C ILE A 46 -16.74 -1.63 10.30
N GLY A 47 -17.43 -2.75 10.10
CA GLY A 47 -18.29 -2.97 8.93
C GLY A 47 -17.55 -2.84 7.60
N SER A 48 -18.23 -2.30 6.58
CA SER A 48 -17.69 -2.17 5.23
C SER A 48 -16.59 -1.11 5.08
N GLN A 49 -16.44 -0.20 6.04
CA GLN A 49 -15.48 0.90 5.93
C GLN A 49 -14.04 0.45 6.15
N GLY A 50 -13.82 -0.67 6.84
CA GLY A 50 -12.47 -1.12 7.17
C GLY A 50 -11.77 -0.16 8.13
N ILE A 51 -10.43 -0.18 8.12
CA ILE A 51 -9.58 0.62 9.03
C ILE A 51 -8.82 1.75 8.32
N ILE A 52 -8.86 1.81 7.00
CA ILE A 52 -8.05 2.72 6.18
C ILE A 52 -8.16 4.19 6.63
N ASP A 53 -9.38 4.70 6.81
CA ASP A 53 -9.64 6.10 7.22
C ASP A 53 -9.49 6.33 8.73
N ILE A 54 -9.25 5.27 9.50
CA ILE A 54 -9.03 5.33 10.94
C ILE A 54 -7.55 5.49 11.24
N ILE A 55 -6.70 4.74 10.54
CA ILE A 55 -5.27 4.63 10.88
C ILE A 55 -4.34 5.31 9.89
N THR A 56 -4.76 5.61 8.66
CA THR A 56 -3.84 6.07 7.60
C THR A 56 -4.26 7.40 7.01
N LYS A 57 -3.27 8.25 6.76
CA LYS A 57 -3.46 9.50 6.01
C LYS A 57 -2.19 9.84 5.24
N ILE A 58 -2.35 10.34 4.02
CA ILE A 58 -1.26 10.61 3.07
C ILE A 58 -1.46 12.01 2.50
N ILE A 59 -0.36 12.75 2.34
CA ILE A 59 -0.26 13.95 1.52
C ILE A 59 0.46 13.55 0.22
N PRO A 60 -0.23 13.50 -0.93
CA PRO A 60 0.37 13.16 -2.22
C PRO A 60 1.65 13.98 -2.50
N GLY A 61 2.69 13.30 -2.97
CA GLY A 61 4.00 13.88 -3.25
C GLY A 61 4.84 14.31 -2.04
N ARG A 62 4.30 14.30 -0.81
CA ARG A 62 5.00 14.70 0.41
C ARG A 62 5.30 13.56 1.37
N GLY A 63 4.31 12.76 1.76
CA GLY A 63 4.49 11.63 2.67
C GLY A 63 3.19 11.15 3.29
N GLY A 64 3.27 10.26 4.28
CA GLY A 64 2.09 9.86 5.05
C GLY A 64 2.41 9.20 6.39
N VAL A 65 1.35 8.91 7.13
CA VAL A 65 1.40 8.39 8.50
C VAL A 65 0.41 7.26 8.67
N ASN A 66 0.87 6.19 9.33
CA ASN A 66 0.02 5.20 9.99
C ASN A 66 0.04 5.45 11.50
N SER A 67 -1.15 5.57 12.10
CA SER A 67 -1.36 5.78 13.54
C SER A 67 -2.32 4.73 14.07
N GLN A 68 -1.82 3.84 14.93
CA GLN A 68 -2.52 2.69 15.49
C GLN A 68 -2.20 2.50 16.98
N ALA A 69 -2.74 1.44 17.60
CA ALA A 69 -2.70 1.16 19.04
C ALA A 69 -3.37 2.24 19.93
N TYR A 70 -4.48 1.86 20.57
CA TYR A 70 -5.24 2.71 21.51
C TYR A 70 -5.61 4.12 20.98
N VAL A 71 -5.78 4.28 19.67
CA VAL A 71 -6.12 5.56 19.05
C VAL A 71 -7.53 6.02 19.44
N CYS A 72 -7.75 7.33 19.36
CA CYS A 72 -9.07 7.92 19.47
C CYS A 72 -9.80 7.86 18.14
N ILE A 73 -11.14 7.84 18.16
CA ILE A 73 -11.96 7.97 16.96
C ILE A 73 -12.85 9.21 17.15
N PRO A 74 -12.68 10.28 16.35
CA PRO A 74 -11.72 10.42 15.24
C PRO A 74 -10.25 10.45 15.69
N ASN A 75 -9.34 9.99 14.82
CA ASN A 75 -7.92 9.87 15.11
C ASN A 75 -7.22 11.24 15.10
N THR A 76 -7.20 11.87 16.27
CA THR A 76 -6.67 13.24 16.44
C THR A 76 -5.16 13.29 16.26
N ASN A 77 -4.43 12.27 16.72
CA ASN A 77 -2.97 12.22 16.56
C ASN A 77 -2.56 12.02 15.10
N LEU A 78 -3.31 11.24 14.31
CA LEU A 78 -3.10 11.14 12.87
C LEU A 78 -3.25 12.50 12.17
N ASN A 79 -4.28 13.28 12.54
CA ASN A 79 -4.46 14.62 11.99
C ASN A 79 -3.30 15.56 12.39
N ASN A 80 -2.91 15.56 13.67
CA ASN A 80 -1.77 16.33 14.14
C ASN A 80 -0.48 15.97 13.38
N ALA A 81 -0.25 14.69 13.11
CA ALA A 81 0.92 14.21 12.38
C ALA A 81 0.95 14.75 10.94
N ILE A 82 -0.20 14.73 10.25
CA ILE A 82 -0.35 15.29 8.90
C ILE A 82 -0.16 16.80 8.89
N ASP A 83 -0.66 17.52 9.89
CA ASP A 83 -0.46 18.96 10.01
C ASP A 83 1.04 19.29 10.19
N GLN A 84 1.76 18.56 11.05
CA GLN A 84 3.21 18.73 11.22
C GLN A 84 3.97 18.41 9.92
N MET A 85 3.60 17.33 9.23
CA MET A 85 4.21 16.97 7.95
C MET A 85 4.00 18.06 6.89
N GLY A 86 2.81 18.66 6.84
CA GLY A 86 2.49 19.78 5.96
C GLY A 86 3.24 21.07 6.30
N MET A 87 3.66 21.24 7.55
CA MET A 87 4.52 22.34 8.01
C MET A 87 6.02 22.10 7.75
N GLY A 88 6.40 20.94 7.20
CA GLY A 88 7.79 20.63 6.84
C GLY A 88 8.56 19.80 7.88
N ALA A 89 7.93 19.41 9.00
CA ALA A 89 8.57 18.56 10.00
C ALA A 89 9.06 17.24 9.39
N SER A 90 10.18 16.73 9.87
CA SER A 90 10.70 15.41 9.56
C SER A 90 9.94 14.31 10.29
N PRO A 91 9.96 13.05 9.81
CA PRO A 91 9.34 11.93 10.49
C PRO A 91 9.70 11.82 11.98
N SER A 92 10.98 12.00 12.34
CA SER A 92 11.41 11.98 13.74
C SER A 92 10.86 13.15 14.55
N GLU A 93 10.86 14.37 13.99
CA GLU A 93 10.27 15.54 14.66
C GLU A 93 8.75 15.39 14.85
N ILE A 94 8.06 14.72 13.91
CA ILE A 94 6.64 14.40 14.03
C ILE A 94 6.43 13.42 15.19
N ILE A 95 7.24 12.37 15.31
CA ILE A 95 7.17 11.43 16.44
C ILE A 95 7.39 12.16 17.77
N ASP A 96 8.45 12.96 17.88
CA ASP A 96 8.74 13.75 19.09
C ASP A 96 7.57 14.67 19.46
N TYR A 97 6.99 15.33 18.46
CA TYR A 97 5.81 16.17 18.64
C TYR A 97 4.61 15.38 19.15
N LEU A 98 4.31 14.21 18.58
CA LEU A 98 3.18 13.38 18.96
C LEU A 98 3.33 12.82 20.39
N ILE A 99 4.54 12.46 20.79
CA ILE A 99 4.82 12.00 22.16
C ILE A 99 4.62 13.15 23.16
N ALA A 100 5.15 14.34 22.85
CA ALA A 100 5.03 15.49 23.73
C ALA A 100 3.61 16.08 23.78
N ASN A 101 2.78 15.81 22.77
CA ASN A 101 1.46 16.41 22.58
C ASN A 101 0.39 15.37 22.25
N ASP A 102 0.40 14.20 22.93
CA ASP A 102 -0.64 13.18 22.75
C ASP A 102 -2.02 13.80 23.04
N ALA A 103 -2.80 13.99 21.98
CA ALA A 103 -4.11 14.62 22.05
C ALA A 103 -5.24 13.59 22.24
N CYS A 104 -4.91 12.31 22.35
CA CYS A 104 -5.88 11.25 22.52
C CYS A 104 -6.13 10.94 24.01
N ALA A 105 -7.36 11.17 24.48
CA ALA A 105 -7.76 10.90 25.86
C ALA A 105 -7.75 9.40 26.26
N SER A 106 -7.65 8.49 25.28
CA SER A 106 -7.50 7.05 25.53
C SER A 106 -6.29 6.80 26.42
N GLN A 107 -6.40 5.88 27.40
CA GLN A 107 -5.30 5.58 28.33
C GLN A 107 -4.70 6.83 29.02
N ASN A 108 -5.54 7.81 29.34
CA ASN A 108 -5.17 9.04 30.05
C ASN A 108 -4.11 9.91 29.33
N PHE A 109 -4.18 10.04 28.00
CA PHE A 109 -3.21 10.83 27.21
C PHE A 109 -1.77 10.32 27.33
N ASP A 110 -1.62 9.00 27.47
CA ASP A 110 -0.32 8.36 27.58
C ASP A 110 0.19 7.91 26.18
N PRO A 111 1.22 8.57 25.63
CA PRO A 111 1.79 8.22 24.33
C PRO A 111 2.38 6.82 24.31
N GLU A 112 2.74 6.22 25.46
CA GLU A 112 3.31 4.87 25.53
C GLU A 112 2.31 3.77 25.09
N PHE A 113 1.03 4.09 24.92
CA PHE A 113 0.03 3.16 24.36
C PHE A 113 -0.14 3.30 22.85
N ARG A 114 0.58 4.20 22.19
CA ARG A 114 0.43 4.52 20.76
C ARG A 114 1.47 3.79 19.92
N GLN A 115 1.16 3.67 18.63
CA GLN A 115 2.08 3.17 17.63
C GLN A 115 1.97 3.99 16.34
N TYR A 116 3.10 4.41 15.81
CA TYR A 116 3.20 5.25 14.61
C TYR A 116 4.21 4.69 13.61
N GLY A 117 3.89 4.82 12.33
CA GLY A 117 4.84 4.63 11.22
C GLY A 117 4.72 5.79 10.25
N ILE A 118 5.85 6.36 9.84
CA ILE A 118 5.90 7.56 9.01
C ILE A 118 6.93 7.36 7.90
N ALA A 119 6.55 7.71 6.68
CA ALA A 119 7.46 7.81 5.55
C ALA A 119 7.15 9.07 4.75
N ASP A 120 8.17 9.84 4.41
CA ASP A 120 8.02 11.10 3.67
C ASP A 120 9.19 11.36 2.71
N PHE A 121 9.05 12.39 1.88
CA PHE A 121 10.13 12.99 1.09
C PHE A 121 10.47 14.35 1.67
N ASP A 122 11.75 14.63 1.94
CA ASP A 122 12.19 15.98 2.28
C ASP A 122 12.06 16.97 1.10
N GLU A 123 12.44 18.24 1.31
CA GLU A 123 12.37 19.28 0.28
C GLU A 123 13.23 19.00 -0.96
N MET A 124 14.22 18.11 -0.85
CA MET A 124 15.08 17.67 -1.95
C MET A 124 14.55 16.40 -2.63
N GLY A 125 13.41 15.87 -2.20
CA GLY A 125 12.84 14.61 -2.70
C GLY A 125 13.52 13.36 -2.13
N MET A 126 14.32 13.50 -1.05
CA MET A 126 14.98 12.35 -0.44
C MET A 126 14.06 11.69 0.59
N PRO A 127 13.93 10.35 0.57
CA PRO A 127 13.03 9.65 1.47
C PRO A 127 13.55 9.68 2.91
N ARG A 128 12.64 9.84 3.87
CA ARG A 128 12.91 9.73 5.31
C ARG A 128 11.82 8.88 5.97
N THR A 129 12.18 8.20 7.04
CA THR A 129 11.28 7.31 7.77
C THR A 129 11.49 7.43 9.27
N ALA A 130 10.42 7.21 10.04
CA ALA A 130 10.46 7.04 11.48
C ALA A 130 9.30 6.17 11.93
N GLY A 131 9.47 5.47 13.04
CA GLY A 131 8.39 4.80 13.73
C GLY A 131 8.53 4.95 15.23
N PHE A 132 7.47 4.57 15.92
CA PHE A 132 7.41 4.54 17.37
C PHE A 132 6.42 3.46 17.80
N THR A 133 6.85 2.61 18.72
CA THR A 133 5.99 1.67 19.43
C THR A 133 6.15 1.92 20.92
N GLY A 134 5.13 2.48 21.54
CA GLY A 134 5.14 2.75 22.97
C GLY A 134 5.21 1.47 23.80
N ASN A 135 5.84 1.52 24.97
CA ASN A 135 6.08 0.33 25.80
C ASN A 135 4.80 -0.32 26.34
N MET A 136 3.71 0.46 26.42
CA MET A 136 2.40 0.05 26.93
C MET A 136 1.42 -0.38 25.82
N ALA A 137 1.80 -0.32 24.54
CA ALA A 137 1.07 -1.06 23.53
C ALA A 137 1.13 -2.58 23.86
N ASP A 138 0.17 -3.34 23.35
CA ASP A 138 0.02 -4.73 23.74
C ASP A 138 0.95 -5.66 22.91
N ASP A 139 1.59 -6.62 23.58
CA ASP A 139 2.54 -7.56 22.99
C ASP A 139 1.85 -8.66 22.14
N TYR A 140 2.51 -9.26 21.15
CA TYR A 140 3.82 -8.86 20.62
C TYR A 140 3.69 -7.57 19.81
N LYS A 141 4.62 -6.63 20.02
CA LYS A 141 4.64 -5.34 19.33
C LYS A 141 6.04 -4.97 18.88
N GLU A 142 6.13 -4.34 17.73
CA GLU A 142 7.37 -3.82 17.17
C GLU A 142 7.07 -2.82 16.05
N ASP A 143 8.02 -1.94 15.76
CA ASP A 143 8.14 -1.23 14.50
C ASP A 143 9.58 -1.32 13.96
N ARG A 144 9.71 -1.30 12.63
CA ARG A 144 11.00 -1.29 11.91
C ARG A 144 10.96 -0.32 10.75
N GLN A 145 12.07 0.37 10.54
CA GLN A 145 12.22 1.33 9.46
C GLN A 145 13.32 0.90 8.51
N GLY A 146 13.02 0.98 7.22
CA GLY A 146 14.02 0.95 6.15
C GLY A 146 14.22 2.33 5.55
N ALA A 147 15.03 2.41 4.48
CA ALA A 147 15.32 3.66 3.79
C ALA A 147 14.08 4.34 3.20
N THR A 148 13.02 3.59 2.90
CA THR A 148 11.83 4.07 2.20
C THR A 148 10.51 3.59 2.79
N PHE A 149 10.53 2.89 3.92
CA PHE A 149 9.32 2.38 4.57
C PHE A 149 9.42 2.36 6.10
N SER A 150 8.26 2.35 6.77
CA SER A 150 8.07 1.94 8.16
C SER A 150 7.02 0.84 8.21
N VAL A 151 7.35 -0.28 8.84
CA VAL A 151 6.44 -1.40 9.11
C VAL A 151 6.27 -1.56 10.61
N GLN A 152 5.05 -1.82 11.07
CA GLN A 152 4.74 -1.87 12.49
C GLN A 152 3.56 -2.77 12.78
N GLY A 153 3.50 -3.29 14.00
CA GLY A 153 2.31 -3.96 14.49
C GLY A 153 2.27 -4.15 16.00
N ASN A 154 1.07 -4.42 16.52
CA ASN A 154 0.82 -4.71 17.93
C ASN A 154 -0.16 -5.88 18.04
N ILE A 155 -0.03 -6.63 19.15
CA ILE A 155 -0.77 -7.87 19.45
C ILE A 155 -0.64 -8.88 18.29
N LEU A 156 0.60 -8.97 17.81
CA LEU A 156 0.96 -9.93 16.80
C LEU A 156 1.14 -11.30 17.46
N LEU A 157 0.99 -12.38 16.68
CA LEU A 157 1.28 -13.73 17.20
C LEU A 157 2.70 -13.83 17.76
N ASN A 158 3.65 -13.23 17.03
CA ASN A 158 5.08 -13.17 17.33
C ASN A 158 5.79 -12.32 16.26
N GLN A 159 7.10 -12.18 16.41
CA GLN A 159 7.99 -11.43 15.54
C GLN A 159 7.93 -11.80 14.04
N THR A 160 7.60 -13.05 13.70
CA THR A 160 7.61 -13.52 12.30
C THR A 160 6.64 -12.75 11.41
N VAL A 161 5.60 -12.14 11.98
CA VAL A 161 4.69 -11.27 11.24
C VAL A 161 5.46 -10.08 10.64
N ILE A 162 6.23 -9.36 11.44
CA ILE A 162 7.02 -8.21 10.99
C ILE A 162 8.20 -8.65 10.11
N ASP A 163 8.88 -9.74 10.49
CA ASP A 163 9.98 -10.29 9.69
C ASP A 163 9.52 -10.58 8.24
N ASN A 164 8.41 -11.31 8.08
CA ASN A 164 7.91 -11.68 6.77
C ASN A 164 7.40 -10.46 5.97
N MET A 165 6.74 -9.50 6.64
CA MET A 165 6.26 -8.28 5.97
C MET A 165 7.43 -7.45 5.43
N GLU A 166 8.47 -7.27 6.25
CA GLU A 166 9.69 -6.55 5.88
C GLU A 166 10.44 -7.26 4.74
N ASP A 167 10.67 -8.56 4.88
CA ASP A 167 11.39 -9.36 3.90
C ASP A 167 10.69 -9.36 2.54
N ASN A 168 9.36 -9.54 2.53
CA ASN A 168 8.60 -9.51 1.28
C ASN A 168 8.62 -8.12 0.64
N PHE A 169 8.52 -7.03 1.41
CA PHE A 169 8.61 -5.68 0.86
C PHE A 169 9.98 -5.43 0.20
N ASN A 170 11.06 -5.81 0.88
CA ASN A 170 12.43 -5.57 0.43
C ASN A 170 12.84 -6.43 -0.76
N THR A 171 12.35 -7.67 -0.83
CA THR A 171 12.73 -8.64 -1.89
C THR A 171 11.85 -8.54 -3.13
N THR A 172 10.66 -7.95 -3.02
CA THR A 172 9.74 -7.78 -4.15
C THR A 172 10.21 -6.68 -5.09
N THR A 173 10.29 -7.00 -6.37
CA THR A 173 10.51 -6.03 -7.44
C THR A 173 9.18 -5.64 -8.07
N GLY A 174 9.03 -4.38 -8.49
CA GLY A 174 7.79 -3.90 -9.10
C GLY A 174 7.48 -2.49 -8.66
N THR A 175 6.22 -2.10 -8.83
CA THR A 175 5.67 -0.83 -8.35
C THR A 175 5.63 -0.79 -6.82
N LEU A 176 5.39 0.39 -6.25
CA LEU A 176 5.15 0.52 -4.81
C LEU A 176 3.97 -0.34 -4.35
N ALA A 177 2.91 -0.42 -5.16
CA ALA A 177 1.75 -1.26 -4.89
C ALA A 177 2.08 -2.75 -4.81
N ASP A 178 2.94 -3.26 -5.71
CA ASP A 178 3.39 -4.65 -5.69
C ASP A 178 4.12 -4.99 -4.38
N LYS A 179 5.03 -4.09 -3.96
CA LYS A 179 5.79 -4.26 -2.72
C LYS A 179 4.91 -4.21 -1.48
N LEU A 180 3.95 -3.29 -1.43
CA LEU A 180 2.98 -3.16 -0.32
C LEU A 180 2.06 -4.39 -0.23
N MET A 181 1.57 -4.87 -1.38
CA MET A 181 0.76 -6.09 -1.41
C MET A 181 1.59 -7.31 -0.98
N ALA A 182 2.84 -7.42 -1.45
CA ALA A 182 3.74 -8.50 -1.02
C ALA A 182 4.04 -8.44 0.49
N ALA A 183 4.21 -7.25 1.06
CA ALA A 183 4.36 -7.08 2.50
C ALA A 183 3.17 -7.70 3.24
N LEU A 184 1.93 -7.37 2.86
CA LEU A 184 0.74 -7.99 3.45
C LEU A 184 0.71 -9.51 3.29
N GLN A 185 1.14 -10.05 2.15
CA GLN A 185 1.25 -11.51 1.97
C GLN A 185 2.21 -12.15 2.99
N GLY A 186 3.20 -11.41 3.51
CA GLY A 186 4.07 -11.88 4.59
C GLY A 186 3.34 -12.15 5.91
N ALA A 187 2.21 -11.46 6.14
CA ALA A 187 1.33 -11.64 7.28
C ALA A 187 0.08 -12.49 6.95
N ASN A 188 0.00 -13.10 5.77
CA ASN A 188 -1.17 -13.88 5.35
C ASN A 188 -1.16 -15.30 5.93
N PHE A 189 -1.34 -15.38 7.25
CA PHE A 189 -1.47 -16.65 7.96
C PHE A 189 -2.32 -16.50 9.23
N PRO A 190 -2.95 -17.59 9.71
CA PRO A 190 -3.78 -17.57 10.91
C PRO A 190 -3.07 -16.97 12.12
N GLY A 191 -3.70 -15.95 12.70
CA GLY A 191 -3.22 -15.33 13.92
C GLY A 191 -2.16 -14.25 13.75
N ALA A 192 -1.80 -13.83 12.52
CA ALA A 192 -0.88 -12.70 12.33
C ALA A 192 -1.29 -11.50 13.21
N ASP A 193 -2.58 -11.20 13.23
CA ASP A 193 -3.31 -10.58 14.34
C ASP A 193 -3.76 -11.66 15.34
N ALA A 194 -3.25 -11.64 16.57
CA ALA A 194 -3.37 -12.80 17.46
C ALA A 194 -4.83 -13.11 17.84
N ARG A 195 -5.73 -12.11 17.84
CA ARG A 195 -7.17 -12.34 18.07
C ARG A 195 -7.83 -13.18 16.99
N CYS A 196 -7.34 -13.14 15.75
CA CYS A 196 -7.92 -13.87 14.62
C CYS A 196 -7.41 -15.31 14.50
N LEU A 197 -6.53 -15.76 15.40
CA LEU A 197 -6.00 -17.12 15.40
C LEU A 197 -7.11 -18.18 15.44
N ALA A 198 -8.09 -18.01 16.33
CA ALA A 198 -9.21 -18.96 16.45
C ALA A 198 -10.15 -18.95 15.24
N ALA A 199 -10.21 -17.83 14.50
CA ALA A 199 -10.97 -17.70 13.27
C ALA A 199 -10.26 -18.36 12.07
N GLY A 200 -8.97 -18.71 12.21
CA GLY A 200 -8.18 -19.30 11.15
C GLY A 200 -7.74 -18.30 10.07
N THR A 201 -7.69 -17.01 10.38
CA THR A 201 -7.35 -15.93 9.44
C THR A 201 -6.28 -15.00 10.02
N SER A 202 -5.66 -14.20 9.16
CA SER A 202 -4.70 -13.16 9.53
C SER A 202 -5.36 -12.00 10.26
N SER A 203 -6.61 -11.70 9.92
CA SER A 203 -7.32 -10.45 10.26
C SER A 203 -8.81 -10.58 9.91
N THR A 204 -9.60 -9.52 10.15
CA THR A 204 -10.99 -9.39 9.67
C THR A 204 -11.13 -8.37 8.53
N THR A 205 -10.16 -7.46 8.35
CA THR A 205 -10.14 -6.43 7.32
C THR A 205 -8.72 -6.22 6.81
N ALA A 206 -8.58 -5.80 5.55
CA ALA A 206 -7.30 -5.41 4.96
C ALA A 206 -7.49 -4.29 3.93
N TYR A 207 -6.46 -3.48 3.70
CA TYR A 207 -6.49 -2.42 2.69
C TYR A 207 -5.15 -2.25 1.97
N LEU A 208 -5.20 -1.63 0.79
CA LEU A 208 -4.07 -1.13 0.03
C LEU A 208 -4.43 0.26 -0.52
N LEU A 209 -3.57 1.24 -0.24
CA LEU A 209 -3.72 2.64 -0.63
C LEU A 209 -2.43 3.13 -1.28
N VAL A 210 -2.51 3.71 -2.48
CA VAL A 210 -1.37 4.32 -3.16
C VAL A 210 -1.81 5.62 -3.83
N TYR A 211 -1.05 6.68 -3.61
CA TYR A 211 -1.12 7.94 -4.33
C TYR A 211 0.10 8.11 -5.21
N LYS A 212 -0.10 8.66 -6.40
CA LYS A 212 0.97 9.30 -7.17
C LYS A 212 1.31 10.66 -6.57
N ALA A 213 2.44 11.22 -7.00
CA ALA A 213 2.95 12.47 -6.47
C ALA A 213 1.97 13.65 -6.64
N ASP A 214 1.18 13.66 -7.72
CA ASP A 214 0.32 14.76 -8.15
C ASP A 214 -1.19 14.44 -8.06
N ASP A 215 -1.56 13.32 -7.42
CA ASP A 215 -2.97 12.95 -7.22
C ASP A 215 -3.71 13.99 -6.35
N ASP A 216 -5.02 14.15 -6.60
CA ASP A 216 -5.90 14.83 -5.65
C ASP A 216 -5.96 14.01 -4.34
N PRO A 217 -5.81 14.61 -3.14
CA PRO A 217 -5.94 13.89 -1.87
C PRO A 217 -7.25 13.12 -1.68
N ASN A 218 -8.29 13.40 -2.48
CA ASN A 218 -9.58 12.70 -2.46
C ASN A 218 -9.72 11.62 -3.55
N ASP A 219 -8.75 11.52 -4.48
CA ASP A 219 -8.79 10.60 -5.63
C ASP A 219 -7.45 9.83 -5.76
N PRO A 220 -7.18 8.85 -4.86
CA PRO A 220 -5.98 8.03 -4.92
C PRO A 220 -5.92 7.16 -6.18
N TYR A 221 -4.71 6.99 -6.72
CA TYR A 221 -4.44 6.03 -7.80
C TYR A 221 -4.91 4.59 -7.48
N ILE A 222 -4.69 4.11 -6.26
CA ILE A 222 -5.20 2.82 -5.78
C ILE A 222 -5.85 3.01 -4.42
N ARG A 223 -7.10 2.59 -4.28
CA ARG A 223 -7.78 2.43 -3.00
C ARG A 223 -8.59 1.14 -3.00
N LEU A 224 -8.00 0.10 -2.43
CA LEU A 224 -8.64 -1.20 -2.27
C LEU A 224 -8.91 -1.42 -0.79
N ASN A 225 -10.15 -1.79 -0.49
CA ASN A 225 -10.60 -1.98 0.89
C ASN A 225 -11.40 -3.27 0.98
N VAL A 226 -10.99 -4.13 1.87
CA VAL A 226 -11.74 -5.30 2.31
C VAL A 226 -12.27 -4.97 3.70
N GLY A 227 -13.54 -4.60 3.79
CA GLY A 227 -14.21 -4.40 5.08
C GLY A 227 -14.26 -5.67 5.92
N GLN A 228 -14.87 -5.59 7.11
CA GLN A 228 -14.93 -6.71 8.05
C GLN A 228 -15.54 -7.96 7.40
N GLN A 229 -14.81 -9.07 7.44
CA GLN A 229 -15.20 -10.37 6.91
C GLN A 229 -15.78 -11.29 7.98
N ALA A 230 -16.49 -12.32 7.52
CA ALA A 230 -16.93 -13.42 8.37
C ALA A 230 -15.73 -14.28 8.80
N SER A 231 -15.87 -14.98 9.93
CA SER A 231 -14.86 -15.92 10.42
C SER A 231 -14.47 -16.94 9.34
N GLY A 232 -13.17 -17.18 9.17
CA GLY A 232 -12.62 -18.12 8.19
C GLY A 232 -12.49 -17.59 6.77
N VAL A 233 -12.88 -16.34 6.50
CA VAL A 233 -12.64 -15.68 5.21
C VAL A 233 -11.42 -14.77 5.34
N GLU A 234 -10.34 -15.12 4.64
CA GLU A 234 -9.06 -14.41 4.71
C GLU A 234 -9.11 -13.07 3.96
N PRO A 235 -9.01 -11.91 4.65
CA PRO A 235 -9.11 -10.60 4.01
C PRO A 235 -7.96 -10.30 3.04
N ILE A 236 -6.75 -10.81 3.29
CA ILE A 236 -5.58 -10.54 2.44
C ILE A 236 -5.73 -11.24 1.08
N ASP A 237 -6.36 -12.43 1.03
CA ASP A 237 -6.70 -13.12 -0.21
C ASP A 237 -7.74 -12.33 -1.02
N LEU A 238 -8.76 -11.79 -0.36
CA LEU A 238 -9.75 -10.93 -1.02
C LEU A 238 -9.11 -9.65 -1.56
N LEU A 239 -8.18 -9.06 -0.82
CA LEU A 239 -7.45 -7.87 -1.23
C LEU A 239 -6.56 -8.16 -2.45
N GLN A 240 -5.86 -9.29 -2.45
CA GLN A 240 -5.09 -9.75 -3.60
C GLN A 240 -5.96 -9.91 -4.85
N MET A 241 -7.16 -10.49 -4.72
CA MET A 241 -8.09 -10.60 -5.85
C MET A 241 -8.54 -9.22 -6.38
N GLN A 242 -8.78 -8.25 -5.49
CA GLN A 242 -9.09 -6.88 -5.92
C GLN A 242 -7.89 -6.24 -6.64
N TYR A 243 -6.67 -6.49 -6.17
CA TYR A 243 -5.45 -5.98 -6.78
C TYR A 243 -5.19 -6.60 -8.16
N ASP A 244 -5.34 -7.91 -8.31
CA ASP A 244 -5.21 -8.61 -9.59
C ASP A 244 -6.24 -8.11 -10.62
N ALA A 245 -7.47 -7.83 -10.17
CA ALA A 245 -8.52 -7.25 -11.00
C ALA A 245 -8.15 -5.83 -11.45
N PHE A 246 -7.60 -5.00 -10.56
CA PHE A 246 -7.11 -3.66 -10.89
C PHE A 246 -6.02 -3.70 -11.97
N LEU A 247 -5.01 -4.58 -11.80
CA LEU A 247 -3.94 -4.75 -12.78
C LEU A 247 -4.48 -5.22 -14.13
N SER A 248 -5.43 -6.15 -14.14
CA SER A 248 -6.04 -6.68 -15.37
C SER A 248 -6.79 -5.62 -16.17
N VAL A 249 -7.55 -4.75 -15.50
CA VAL A 249 -8.27 -3.64 -16.15
C VAL A 249 -7.29 -2.63 -16.75
N ASN A 250 -6.24 -2.29 -16.01
CA ASN A 250 -5.21 -1.36 -16.50
C ASN A 250 -4.44 -1.93 -17.69
N GLU A 251 -4.10 -3.21 -17.67
CA GLU A 251 -3.44 -3.86 -18.81
C GLU A 251 -4.35 -3.85 -20.05
N ALA A 252 -5.64 -4.15 -19.90
CA ALA A 252 -6.60 -4.11 -21.01
C ALA A 252 -6.75 -2.70 -21.59
N ASN A 253 -6.84 -1.68 -20.74
CA ASN A 253 -6.90 -0.27 -21.14
C ASN A 253 -5.62 0.21 -21.82
N LEU A 254 -4.45 -0.26 -21.38
CA LEU A 254 -3.18 0.09 -22.03
C LEU A 254 -3.03 -0.65 -23.38
N LYS A 255 -3.45 -1.91 -23.46
CA LYS A 255 -3.46 -2.69 -24.71
C LYS A 255 -4.37 -2.07 -25.77
N SER A 256 -5.53 -1.55 -25.39
CA SER A 256 -6.47 -0.94 -26.35
C SER A 256 -5.96 0.38 -26.94
N LYS A 257 -5.03 1.05 -26.24
CA LYS A 257 -4.37 2.29 -26.65
C LYS A 257 -3.11 2.09 -27.50
N LEU A 258 -2.73 0.84 -27.79
CA LEU A 258 -1.54 0.49 -28.57
C LEU A 258 -1.91 -0.44 -29.73
N SER A 259 -1.37 -0.19 -30.91
CA SER A 259 -1.60 -1.04 -32.09
C SER A 259 -0.30 -1.33 -32.84
N LEU A 260 -0.22 -2.51 -33.45
CA LEU A 260 0.93 -2.97 -34.22
C LEU A 260 0.54 -3.33 -35.64
N TYR A 261 1.19 -2.72 -36.63
CA TYR A 261 0.96 -3.04 -38.03
C TYR A 261 2.21 -2.86 -38.91
N PRO A 262 2.30 -3.53 -40.07
CA PRO A 262 1.45 -4.64 -40.49
C PRO A 262 1.73 -5.90 -39.66
N ASN A 263 0.70 -6.71 -39.44
CA ASN A 263 0.83 -8.04 -38.84
C ASN A 263 0.17 -9.06 -39.79
N PRO A 264 0.93 -9.90 -40.52
CA PRO A 264 2.37 -10.19 -40.35
C PRO A 264 3.33 -9.09 -40.86
N VAL A 265 4.43 -8.87 -40.11
CA VAL A 265 5.45 -7.85 -40.40
C VAL A 265 6.52 -8.40 -41.35
N ALA A 266 6.95 -7.59 -42.33
CA ALA A 266 7.99 -7.96 -43.30
C ALA A 266 9.39 -7.57 -42.81
N THR A 267 9.57 -6.28 -42.56
CA THR A 267 10.85 -5.67 -42.18
C THR A 267 10.57 -4.70 -41.06
N THR A 268 9.73 -3.70 -41.30
CA THR A 268 9.42 -2.64 -40.34
C THR A 268 8.07 -2.85 -39.66
N LEU A 269 8.07 -2.86 -38.33
CA LEU A 269 6.88 -2.82 -37.49
C LEU A 269 6.54 -1.37 -37.16
N GLN A 270 5.33 -0.93 -37.48
CA GLN A 270 4.78 0.32 -37.00
C GLN A 270 4.02 0.07 -35.69
N ILE A 271 4.27 0.95 -34.73
CA ILE A 271 3.64 0.98 -33.43
C ILE A 271 2.87 2.28 -33.38
N THR A 272 1.57 2.20 -33.11
CA THR A 272 0.78 3.40 -32.88
C THR A 272 0.27 3.42 -31.47
N SER A 273 0.26 4.61 -30.89
CA SER A 273 -0.20 4.83 -29.53
C SER A 273 -1.18 5.99 -29.49
N ASP A 274 -2.11 5.91 -28.53
CA ASP A 274 -2.95 7.04 -28.21
C ASP A 274 -2.11 8.22 -27.70
N SER A 275 -2.61 9.45 -27.86
CA SER A 275 -1.87 10.68 -27.49
C SER A 275 -1.50 10.79 -26.01
N SER A 276 -2.17 10.01 -25.14
CA SER A 276 -1.89 9.94 -23.70
C SER A 276 -0.76 8.97 -23.33
N ILE A 277 -0.28 8.16 -24.29
CA ILE A 277 0.73 7.12 -24.07
C ILE A 277 2.08 7.56 -24.61
N VAL A 278 3.06 7.61 -23.71
CA VAL A 278 4.48 7.80 -24.03
C VAL A 278 5.17 6.44 -23.90
N ILE A 279 5.78 5.97 -24.99
CA ILE A 279 6.52 4.70 -24.99
C ILE A 279 7.97 4.98 -24.62
N ASN A 280 8.36 4.52 -23.43
CA ASN A 280 9.70 4.67 -22.87
C ASN A 280 10.64 3.54 -23.31
N GLY A 281 10.12 2.47 -23.90
CA GLY A 281 10.95 1.41 -24.45
C GLY A 281 10.16 0.23 -25.00
N LEU A 282 10.84 -0.58 -25.81
CA LEU A 282 10.35 -1.80 -26.41
C LEU A 282 11.36 -2.94 -26.23
N GLN A 283 10.86 -4.11 -25.87
CA GLN A 283 11.61 -5.36 -25.86
C GLN A 283 10.84 -6.40 -26.68
N VAL A 284 11.52 -7.13 -27.57
CA VAL A 284 10.90 -8.19 -28.37
C VAL A 284 11.43 -9.54 -27.90
N TYR A 285 10.51 -10.48 -27.68
CA TYR A 285 10.80 -11.83 -27.23
C TYR A 285 10.29 -12.86 -28.23
N GLY A 286 11.05 -13.93 -28.43
CA GLY A 286 10.58 -15.13 -29.14
C GLY A 286 9.68 -16.00 -28.26
N ILE A 287 9.08 -17.04 -28.83
CA ILE A 287 8.18 -17.97 -28.10
C ILE A 287 8.86 -18.72 -26.95
N GLN A 288 10.20 -18.82 -26.96
CA GLN A 288 10.98 -19.41 -25.86
C GLN A 288 11.33 -18.39 -24.75
N GLY A 289 10.79 -17.17 -24.80
CA GLY A 289 11.07 -16.11 -23.83
C GLY A 289 12.44 -15.45 -23.98
N LYS A 290 13.25 -15.83 -24.98
CA LYS A 290 14.53 -15.18 -25.28
C LYS A 290 14.28 -13.81 -25.88
N MET A 291 14.90 -12.77 -25.30
CA MET A 291 14.92 -11.43 -25.88
C MET A 291 15.73 -11.45 -27.19
N VAL A 292 15.13 -10.95 -28.27
CA VAL A 292 15.72 -10.92 -29.62
C VAL A 292 15.92 -9.50 -30.15
N HIS A 293 15.27 -8.50 -29.54
CA HIS A 293 15.42 -7.09 -29.87
C HIS A 293 15.12 -6.23 -28.64
N SER A 294 15.75 -5.06 -28.53
CA SER A 294 15.46 -4.08 -27.48
C SER A 294 15.72 -2.69 -28.02
N GLN A 295 14.87 -1.74 -27.66
CA GLN A 295 14.98 -0.33 -28.00
C GLN A 295 14.55 0.51 -26.80
N ALA A 296 15.48 1.30 -26.25
CA ALA A 296 15.27 2.08 -25.04
C ALA A 296 14.77 3.51 -25.31
N GLU A 297 14.79 3.97 -26.57
CA GLU A 297 14.40 5.33 -26.91
C GLU A 297 13.64 5.33 -28.25
N PHE A 298 12.44 5.90 -28.23
CA PHE A 298 11.70 6.26 -29.43
C PHE A 298 11.87 7.75 -29.67
N SER A 299 12.16 8.14 -30.91
CA SER A 299 12.33 9.55 -31.29
C SER A 299 11.11 10.36 -30.83
N SER A 300 11.34 11.50 -30.19
CA SER A 300 10.32 12.36 -29.59
C SER A 300 9.22 12.71 -30.60
N GLY A 301 8.01 12.23 -30.34
CA GLY A 301 6.82 12.53 -31.14
C GLY A 301 5.68 11.58 -30.77
N ASN A 302 4.52 12.14 -30.43
CA ASN A 302 3.36 11.34 -30.08
C ASN A 302 2.90 10.47 -31.27
N GLY A 303 2.56 9.22 -30.96
CA GLY A 303 1.52 8.48 -31.67
C GLY A 303 1.96 7.46 -32.71
N ASN A 304 3.11 7.61 -33.37
CA ASN A 304 3.58 6.66 -34.39
C ASN A 304 5.10 6.44 -34.29
N HIS A 305 5.50 5.20 -34.06
CA HIS A 305 6.89 4.77 -34.02
C HIS A 305 7.13 3.61 -34.98
N THR A 306 8.38 3.44 -35.43
CA THR A 306 8.75 2.35 -36.33
C THR A 306 9.98 1.62 -35.83
N VAL A 307 9.98 0.29 -35.96
CA VAL A 307 11.08 -0.58 -35.52
C VAL A 307 11.47 -1.51 -36.65
N ASP A 308 12.76 -1.55 -36.99
CA ASP A 308 13.28 -2.47 -37.99
C ASP A 308 13.57 -3.85 -37.39
N LEU A 309 12.82 -4.83 -37.85
CA LEU A 309 12.87 -6.23 -37.47
C LEU A 309 13.27 -7.13 -38.65
N GLY A 310 13.88 -6.57 -39.71
CA GLY A 310 14.31 -7.32 -40.89
C GLY A 310 15.31 -8.45 -40.58
N HIS A 311 16.07 -8.32 -39.49
CA HIS A 311 17.03 -9.31 -38.99
C HIS A 311 16.36 -10.52 -38.31
N LEU A 312 15.06 -10.45 -37.96
CA LEU A 312 14.34 -11.54 -37.32
C LEU A 312 13.87 -12.58 -38.34
N LYS A 313 13.96 -13.86 -37.96
CA LYS A 313 13.41 -14.99 -38.73
C LYS A 313 11.88 -15.00 -38.65
N SER A 314 11.22 -15.63 -39.62
CA SER A 314 9.78 -15.84 -39.60
C SER A 314 9.34 -16.59 -38.34
N GLY A 315 8.26 -16.15 -37.71
CA GLY A 315 7.79 -16.72 -36.44
C GLY A 315 6.84 -15.81 -35.67
N VAL A 316 6.41 -16.28 -34.50
CA VAL A 316 5.59 -15.49 -33.56
C VAL A 316 6.51 -14.82 -32.54
N TYR A 317 6.26 -13.54 -32.27
CA TYR A 317 7.01 -12.73 -31.34
C TYR A 317 6.08 -11.94 -30.42
N PHE A 318 6.61 -11.56 -29.28
CA PHE A 318 5.93 -10.75 -28.26
C PHE A 318 6.70 -9.45 -28.06
N ALA A 319 6.04 -8.32 -28.29
CA ALA A 319 6.56 -6.99 -28.08
C ALA A 319 6.08 -6.46 -26.73
N LYS A 320 6.99 -6.35 -25.76
CA LYS A 320 6.75 -5.73 -24.45
C LYS A 320 7.08 -4.24 -24.55
N PHE A 321 6.10 -3.40 -24.25
CA PHE A 321 6.19 -1.95 -24.18
C PHE A 321 6.30 -1.52 -22.73
N ASN A 322 7.25 -0.64 -22.43
CA ASN A 322 7.29 0.10 -21.17
C ASN A 322 6.80 1.52 -21.48
N THR A 323 5.77 1.98 -20.76
CA THR A 323 5.12 3.27 -21.00
C THR A 323 5.04 4.10 -19.72
N ASN A 324 4.64 5.36 -19.85
CA ASN A 324 4.29 6.22 -18.71
C ASN A 324 3.06 5.71 -17.91
N GLN A 325 2.28 4.74 -18.42
CA GLN A 325 1.13 4.14 -17.75
C GLN A 325 1.37 2.66 -17.37
N GLY A 326 2.63 2.24 -17.31
CA GLY A 326 3.01 0.85 -16.98
C GLY A 326 3.47 0.07 -18.20
N ALA A 327 3.58 -1.25 -18.06
CA ALA A 327 4.07 -2.13 -19.11
C ALA A 327 2.94 -2.99 -19.71
N THR A 328 3.00 -3.27 -21.01
CA THR A 328 2.08 -4.21 -21.66
C THR A 328 2.76 -4.99 -22.77
N THR A 329 2.19 -6.14 -23.15
CA THR A 329 2.74 -6.99 -24.20
C THR A 329 1.73 -7.25 -25.31
N LEU A 330 2.14 -7.05 -26.56
CA LEU A 330 1.36 -7.35 -27.76
C LEU A 330 2.05 -8.44 -28.61
N ARG A 331 1.25 -9.32 -29.22
CA ARG A 331 1.74 -10.39 -30.10
C ARG A 331 1.74 -9.93 -31.55
N PHE A 332 2.83 -10.22 -32.28
CA PHE A 332 2.89 -10.05 -33.73
C PHE A 332 3.56 -11.25 -34.41
N VAL A 333 3.34 -11.39 -35.72
CA VAL A 333 3.91 -12.44 -36.57
C VAL A 333 4.92 -11.81 -37.53
N LYS A 334 6.10 -12.40 -37.66
CA LYS A 334 7.11 -12.06 -38.67
C LYS A 334 6.99 -13.04 -39.85
N LYS A 335 6.89 -12.51 -41.06
CA LYS A 335 7.00 -13.31 -42.29
C LYS A 335 8.44 -13.40 -42.77
#